data_AF-A0ABD7X031-F1
#
_entry.id   AF-A0ABD7X031-F1
#
_cell.length_a   1.000
_cell.length_b   1.000
_cell.length_c   1.000
_cell.angle_alpha   90.00
_cell.angle_beta   90.00
_cell.angle_gamma   90.00
#
_symmetry.space_group_name_H-M   'P 1'
#
loop_
_entity.id
_entity.type
_entity.pdbx_description
1 polymer ?
#
loop_
_entity_poly.entity_id
_entity_poly.type
_entity_poly.pdbx_seq_one_letter_code
_entity_poly.pdbx_strand_id
1 'polypeptide(L)' 'MLIGEIVQKLNNGASYEDIASSIEISEDILKDDLKKFGFHYDNKERNLVFTGYESEYENTLCICYSDIRKLST' A
#
# COMPACT_ATOMS: atom_id res chain seq x y z
N MET A 1 -2.38 11.37 -0.96
CA MET A 1 -1.28 10.80 -0.14
C MET A 1 -0.69 9.64 -0.92
N LEU A 2 0.64 9.49 -0.96
CA LEU A 2 1.29 8.36 -1.64
C LEU A 2 1.16 7.08 -0.80
N ILE A 3 1.18 5.91 -1.45
CA ILE A 3 1.07 4.61 -0.77
C ILE A 3 2.15 4.43 0.30
N GLY A 4 3.39 4.88 0.03
CA GLY A 4 4.49 4.81 1.00
C GLY A 4 4.24 5.65 2.26
N GLU A 5 3.62 6.82 2.12
CA GLU A 5 3.27 7.69 3.26
C GLU A 5 2.15 7.08 4.10
N ILE A 6 1.16 6.46 3.46
CA ILE A 6 0.07 5.74 4.14
C ILE A 6 0.63 4.60 4.99
N VAL A 7 1.49 3.76 4.39
CA VAL A 7 2.13 2.64 5.09
C VAL A 7 2.97 3.13 6.27
N GLN A 8 3.76 4.19 6.07
CA GLN A 8 4.57 4.76 7.15
C GLN A 8 3.72 5.26 8.32
N LYS A 9 2.61 5.95 8.05
CA LYS A 9 1.71 6.43 9.09
C LYS A 9 1.06 5.27 9.85
N LEU A 10 0.58 4.23 9.16
CA LEU A 10 0.00 3.03 9.78
C LEU A 10 1.02 2.32 10.69
N ASN A 11 2.25 2.15 10.22
CA ASN A 11 3.34 1.53 11.00
C ASN A 11 3.80 2.39 12.18
N ASN A 12 3.55 3.69 12.13
CA ASN A 12 3.78 4.61 13.25
C ASN A 12 2.57 4.70 14.20
N GLY A 13 1.56 3.84 14.02
CA GLY A 13 0.41 3.73 14.92
C GLY A 13 -0.78 4.62 14.58
N ALA A 14 -0.80 5.28 13.42
CA ALA A 14 -2.01 5.94 12.94
C ALA A 14 -3.11 4.91 12.68
N SER A 15 -4.36 5.28 12.93
CA SER A 15 -5.50 4.42 12.61
C SER A 15 -5.85 4.48 11.12
N TYR A 16 -6.49 3.43 10.62
CA TYR A 16 -7.04 3.43 9.27
C TYR A 16 -8.11 4.51 9.10
N GLU A 17 -8.95 4.74 10.11
CA GLU A 17 -10.01 5.75 10.10
C GLU A 17 -9.44 7.17 9.92
N ASP A 18 -8.39 7.51 10.64
CA ASP A 18 -7.73 8.82 10.54
C ASP A 18 -7.15 9.06 9.14
N ILE A 19 -6.48 8.04 8.59
CA ILE A 19 -5.89 8.14 7.25
C ILE A 19 -6.97 8.20 6.19
N ALA A 20 -7.98 7.33 6.26
CA ALA A 20 -9.08 7.29 5.32
C ALA A 20 -9.84 8.63 5.30
N SER A 21 -10.12 9.19 6.47
CA SER A 21 -10.71 10.52 6.63
C SER A 21 -9.82 11.61 6.01
N SER A 22 -8.50 11.54 6.19
CA SER A 22 -7.57 12.54 5.65
C SER A 22 -7.45 12.56 4.12
N ILE A 23 -7.92 11.50 3.44
CA ILE A 23 -7.94 11.39 1.98
C ILE A 23 -9.36 11.22 1.42
N GLU A 24 -10.38 11.49 2.25
CA GLU A 24 -11.80 11.50 1.90
C GLU A 24 -12.31 10.17 1.31
N ILE A 25 -11.82 9.03 1.82
CA ILE A 25 -12.32 7.69 1.44
C ILE A 25 -12.83 6.93 2.67
N SER A 26 -13.57 5.84 2.45
CA SER A 26 -13.94 4.96 3.55
C SER A 26 -12.78 4.09 4.01
N GLU A 27 -12.78 3.73 5.29
CA GLU A 27 -11.79 2.83 5.88
C GLU A 27 -11.72 1.48 5.14
N ASP A 28 -12.88 0.96 4.74
CA ASP A 28 -12.99 -0.31 4.02
C ASP A 28 -12.33 -0.24 2.64
N ILE A 29 -12.53 0.86 1.90
CA ILE A 29 -11.87 1.07 0.60
C ILE A 29 -10.35 1.15 0.78
N LEU A 30 -9.89 1.85 1.82
CA LEU A 30 -8.46 1.94 2.14
C LEU A 30 -7.83 0.55 2.40
N LYS A 31 -8.51 -0.28 3.20
CA LYS A 31 -8.05 -1.65 3.50
C LYS A 31 -8.03 -2.53 2.26
N ASP A 32 -9.08 -2.46 1.44
CA ASP A 32 -9.16 -3.22 0.19
C ASP A 32 -8.07 -2.82 -0.79
N ASP A 33 -7.80 -1.52 -0.94
CA ASP A 33 -6.74 -1.04 -1.83
C ASP A 33 -5.35 -1.44 -1.33
N LEU A 34 -5.07 -1.33 -0.02
CA LEU A 34 -3.81 -1.81 0.54
C LEU A 34 -3.62 -3.32 0.30
N LYS A 35 -4.69 -4.10 0.41
CA LYS A 35 -4.67 -5.54 0.11
C LYS A 35 -4.35 -5.81 -1.37
N LYS A 36 -4.96 -5.07 -2.30
CA LYS A 36 -4.63 -5.13 -3.75
C LYS A 36 -3.18 -4.76 -4.04
N PHE A 37 -2.62 -3.83 -3.28
CA PHE A 37 -1.19 -3.48 -3.35
C PHE A 37 -0.28 -4.52 -2.66
N GLY A 38 -0.83 -5.62 -2.14
CA GLY A 38 -0.07 -6.70 -1.51
C GLY A 38 0.31 -6.43 -0.06
N PHE A 39 -0.27 -5.42 0.58
CA PHE A 39 -0.07 -5.15 1.99
C PHE A 39 -1.09 -5.88 2.86
N HIS A 40 -0.61 -6.41 3.98
CA HIS A 40 -1.43 -7.07 4.99
C HIS A 40 -1.11 -6.47 6.36
N TYR A 41 -2.12 -6.30 7.21
CA TYR A 41 -1.88 -5.87 8.58
C TYR A 41 -1.55 -7.08 9.46
N ASP A 42 -0.32 -7.16 9.95
CA ASP A 42 0.08 -8.20 10.90
C ASP A 42 -0.29 -7.77 12.32
N ASN A 43 -1.31 -8.41 12.89
CA ASN A 43 -1.75 -8.15 14.26
C ASN A 43 -0.70 -8.47 15.33
N LYS A 44 0.28 -9.34 15.04
CA LYS A 44 1.36 -9.68 15.99
C LYS A 44 2.40 -8.57 16.07
N GLU A 45 2.85 -8.12 14.91
CA GLU A 45 3.83 -7.04 14.78
C GLU A 45 3.17 -5.65 14.88
N ARG A 46 1.84 -5.59 14.88
CA ARG A 46 1.01 -4.36 14.84
C ARG A 46 1.38 -3.43 13.68
N ASN A 47 1.89 -4.00 12.60
CA ASN A 47 2.44 -3.29 11.46
C ASN A 47 1.85 -3.83 10.15
N LEU A 48 1.78 -2.94 9.17
CA LEU A 48 1.50 -3.28 7.79
C LEU A 48 2.76 -3.90 7.16
N VAL A 49 2.65 -5.15 6.73
CA VAL A 49 3.70 -5.92 6.08
C VAL A 49 3.36 -6.14 4.61
N PHE A 50 4.38 -6.03 3.75
CA PHE A 50 4.23 -6.36 2.33
C PHE A 50 4.35 -7.88 2.16
N THR A 51 3.27 -8.52 1.72
CA THR A 51 3.20 -9.99 1.58
C THR A 51 3.20 -10.45 0.13
N GLY A 52 3.01 -9.53 -0.84
CA GLY A 52 3.06 -9.80 -2.27
C GLY A 52 2.04 -10.84 -2.78
N TYR A 53 1.18 -11.36 -1.91
CA TYR A 53 0.37 -12.57 -2.17
C TYR A 53 -0.94 -12.29 -2.91
N GLU A 54 -1.35 -11.01 -3.00
CA GLU A 54 -2.50 -10.57 -3.81
C GLU A 54 -2.21 -9.35 -4.69
N SER A 55 -0.98 -8.82 -4.69
CA SER A 55 -0.59 -7.92 -5.78
C SER A 55 -0.39 -8.82 -6.99
N GLU A 56 -1.35 -8.81 -7.91
CA GLU A 56 -1.18 -9.35 -9.25
C GLU A 56 0.26 -9.09 -9.69
N TYR A 57 1.03 -10.18 -9.79
CA TYR A 57 2.46 -10.19 -10.09
C TYR A 57 2.77 -9.39 -11.38
N GLU A 58 1.75 -9.07 -12.19
CA GLU A 58 1.83 -8.24 -13.39
C GLU A 58 1.82 -6.72 -13.14
N ASN A 59 1.16 -6.20 -12.10
CA ASN A 59 1.02 -4.75 -11.88
C ASN A 59 2.28 -4.12 -11.25
N THR A 60 2.92 -4.80 -10.30
CA THR A 60 4.16 -4.32 -9.66
C THR A 60 5.35 -4.35 -10.62
N LEU A 61 5.41 -5.34 -11.53
CA LEU A 61 6.39 -5.36 -12.61
C LEU A 61 6.16 -4.20 -13.59
N CYS A 62 4.90 -3.87 -13.92
CA CYS A 62 4.58 -2.79 -14.86
C CYS A 62 4.96 -1.41 -14.32
N ILE A 63 4.70 -1.12 -13.04
CA ILE A 63 5.00 0.19 -12.44
C ILE A 63 6.52 0.36 -12.23
N CYS A 64 7.23 -0.67 -11.76
CA CYS A 64 8.66 -0.53 -11.46
C CYS A 64 9.58 -0.70 -12.68
N TYR A 65 9.24 -1.52 -13.69
CA TYR A 65 10.11 -1.72 -14.87
C TYR A 65 9.83 -0.78 -16.05
N SER A 66 8.67 -0.12 -16.11
CA SER A 66 8.39 0.88 -17.15
C SER A 66 9.37 2.06 -17.06
N ASP A 67 9.76 2.46 -15.85
CA ASP A 67 10.72 3.53 -15.62
C ASP A 67 12.16 3.11 -15.95
N ILE A 68 12.54 1.86 -15.69
CA ILE A 68 13.88 1.33 -16.05
C ILE A 68 14.07 1.27 -17.58
N ARG A 69 13.03 0.88 -18.33
CA ARG A 69 13.11 0.84 -19.81
C ARG A 69 13.24 2.23 -20.42
N LYS A 70 12.67 3.27 -19.80
CA LYS A 70 12.83 4.67 -20.24
C LYS A 70 14.21 5.25 -19.92
N LEU A 71 14.93 4.68 -18.95
CA LEU A 71 16.30 5.07 -18.59
C LEU A 71 17.37 4.38 -19.47
N SER A 72 16.99 3.41 -20.30
CA SER A 72 17.90 2.70 -21.24
C SER A 72 17.84 3.22 -22.68
N THR A 73 17.33 4.43 -22.90
CA THR A 73 17.41 5.19 -24.16
C THR A 73 17.96 6.57 -23.87
#